data_AF-A0A7Y1TRM0-F1
#
_entry.id   AF-A0A7Y1TRM0-F1
#
_cell.length_a   1.000
_cell.length_b   1.000
_cell.length_c   1.000
_cell.angle_alpha   90.00
_cell.angle_beta   90.00
_cell.angle_gamma   90.00
#
_symmetry.space_group_name_H-M   'P 1'
#
loop_
_entity.id
_entity.type
_entity.pdbx_description
1 polymer ?
#
loop_
_entity_poly.entity_id
_entity_poly.type
_entity_poly.pdbx_seq_one_letter_code
_entity_poly.pdbx_strand_id
1 'polypeptide(L)' 'MAKTRIRIGITSARELEIEIEDAGEFIKSMEAGRTDGSIVWVEDFKGHRHGIVADRVAFIEVQSEDDGSGVGFTAD' A
#
# COMPACT_ATOMS: atom_id res chain seq x y z
N MET A 1 7.89 -16.79 1.84
CA MET A 1 7.66 -15.56 1.07
C MET A 1 7.51 -14.44 2.08
N ALA A 2 8.30 -13.37 1.93
CA ALA A 2 8.13 -12.19 2.77
C ALA A 2 6.80 -11.52 2.46
N LYS A 3 6.17 -10.91 3.46
CA LYS A 3 4.88 -10.23 3.34
C LYS A 3 5.12 -8.74 3.51
N THR A 4 4.44 -7.95 2.68
CA THR A 4 4.57 -6.50 2.66
C THR A 4 3.23 -5.85 2.93
N ARG A 5 3.20 -4.95 3.93
CA ARG A 5 2.00 -4.18 4.28
C ARG A 5 2.08 -2.81 3.62
N ILE A 6 1.04 -2.45 2.88
CA ILE A 6 0.93 -1.16 2.20
C ILE A 6 -0.22 -0.37 2.80
N ARG A 7 0.05 0.88 3.20
CA ARG A 7 -0.95 1.83 3.68
C ARG A 7 -1.07 3.02 2.73
N ILE A 8 -2.29 3.32 2.31
CA ILE A 8 -2.62 4.31 1.28
C ILE A 8 -3.57 5.34 1.88
N GLY A 9 -3.18 6.61 1.88
CA GLY A 9 -4.08 7.71 2.23
C GLY A 9 -4.86 8.19 1.01
N ILE A 10 -6.18 8.29 1.09
CA ILE A 10 -7.02 8.88 0.04
C ILE A 10 -7.36 10.33 0.41
N THR A 11 -7.46 11.23 -0.57
CA THR A 11 -7.72 12.68 -0.38
C THR A 11 -8.93 12.99 0.52
N SER A 12 -9.86 12.04 0.69
CA SER A 12 -10.94 12.08 1.69
C SER A 12 -10.67 11.13 2.87
N ALA A 13 -9.68 11.46 3.70
CA ALA A 13 -9.41 10.97 5.08
C ALA A 13 -9.54 9.46 5.40
N ARG A 14 -9.64 8.58 4.40
CA ARG A 14 -9.74 7.14 4.58
C ARG A 14 -8.40 6.52 4.24
N GLU A 15 -7.82 5.82 5.20
CA GLU A 15 -6.66 4.97 4.99
C GLU A 15 -7.14 3.60 4.48
N LEU A 16 -6.47 3.09 3.45
CA LEU A 16 -6.62 1.73 2.95
C LEU A 16 -5.33 0.98 3.22
N GLU A 17 -5.43 -0.18 3.84
CA GLU A 17 -4.28 -1.00 4.15
C GLU A 17 -4.42 -2.37 3.47
N ILE A 18 -3.39 -2.78 2.73
CA ILE A 18 -3.40 -3.96 1.87
C ILE A 18 -2.08 -4.71 2.07
N GLU A 19 -2.17 -5.99 2.37
CA GLU A 19 -1.01 -6.88 2.38
C GLU A 19 -0.84 -7.51 1.00
N ILE A 20 0.34 -7.29 0.39
CA ILE A 20 0.65 -7.73 -0.97
C ILE A 20 2.00 -8.43 -1.05
N GLU A 21 2.22 -9.19 -2.13
CA GLU A 21 3.45 -9.98 -2.32
C GLU A 21 4.62 -9.12 -2.85
N ASP A 22 4.37 -8.25 -3.83
CA ASP A 22 5.42 -7.44 -4.48
C ASP A 22 5.11 -5.94 -4.41
N ALA A 23 5.76 -5.25 -3.47
CA ALA A 23 5.65 -3.80 -3.35
C ALA A 23 6.36 -3.05 -4.49
N GLY A 24 7.39 -3.63 -5.09
CA GLY A 24 8.13 -3.01 -6.20
C GLY A 24 7.28 -2.91 -7.47
N GLU A 25 6.52 -3.97 -7.78
CA GLU A 25 5.54 -3.94 -8.87
C GLU A 25 4.44 -2.90 -8.59
N PHE A 26 3.87 -2.90 -7.38
CA PHE A 26 2.83 -1.96 -6.99
C PHE A 26 3.26 -0.49 -7.13
N ILE A 27 4.46 -0.14 -6.64
CA ILE A 27 4.99 1.23 -6.74
C ILE A 27 5.08 1.67 -8.20
N LYS A 28 5.62 0.84 -9.09
CA LYS A 28 5.73 1.15 -10.53
C LYS A 28 4.35 1.37 -11.17
N SER A 29 3.37 0.53 -10.82
CA SER A 29 2.00 0.69 -11.32
C SER A 29 1.36 1.99 -10.84
N MET A 30 1.59 2.39 -9.58
CA MET A 30 1.11 3.65 -9.02
C MET A 30 1.75 4.88 -9.68
N GLU A 31 3.06 4.86 -9.95
CA GLU A 31 3.76 5.94 -10.66
C GLU A 31 3.26 6.09 -12.11
N ALA A 32 3.04 4.97 -12.81
CA ALA A 32 2.44 4.97 -14.14
C ALA A 32 1.01 5.53 -14.11
N GLY A 33 0.18 5.04 -13.18
CA GLY A 33 -1.21 5.44 -13.02
C GLY A 33 -1.38 6.91 -12.59
N ARG A 34 -0.40 7.49 -11.91
CA ARG A 34 -0.44 8.91 -11.53
C ARG A 34 -0.34 9.83 -12.74
N THR A 35 0.38 9.40 -13.78
CA THR A 35 0.62 10.18 -15.00
C THR A 35 -0.64 10.29 -15.86
N ASP A 36 -1.44 9.23 -15.92
CA ASP A 36 -2.65 9.17 -16.74
C ASP A 36 -3.96 9.35 -15.94
N GLY A 37 -3.89 9.36 -14.61
CA GLY A 37 -5.05 9.46 -13.71
C GLY A 37 -5.89 8.18 -13.67
N SER A 38 -5.30 7.03 -14.02
CA SER A 38 -6.01 5.76 -14.13
C SER A 38 -6.28 5.09 -12.78
N ILE A 39 -7.10 4.03 -12.86
CA ILE A 39 -7.33 3.11 -11.75
C ILE A 39 -6.23 2.06 -11.78
N VAL A 40 -5.43 2.02 -10.71
CA VAL A 40 -4.46 0.96 -10.45
C VAL A 40 -5.16 -0.17 -9.72
N TRP A 41 -5.07 -1.38 -10.28
CA TRP A 41 -5.56 -2.58 -9.63
C TRP A 41 -4.44 -3.27 -8.89
N VAL A 42 -4.68 -3.60 -7.63
CA VAL A 42 -3.78 -4.39 -6.81
C VAL A 42 -4.51 -5.60 -6.27
N GLU A 43 -3.86 -6.75 -6.27
CA GLU A 43 -4.36 -7.98 -5.67
C GLU A 43 -3.76 -8.14 -4.26
N ASP A 44 -4.60 -8.41 -3.27
CA ASP A 44 -4.14 -8.75 -1.92
C ASP A 44 -3.73 -10.23 -1.83
N PHE A 45 -3.06 -10.60 -0.73
CA PHE A 45 -2.64 -12.00 -0.51
C PHE A 45 -3.77 -13.04 -0.50
N LYS A 46 -5.04 -12.61 -0.43
CA LYS A 46 -6.23 -13.48 -0.45
C LYS A 46 -6.83 -13.60 -1.85
N GLY A 47 -6.24 -12.93 -2.85
CA GLY A 47 -6.73 -12.90 -4.22
C GLY A 47 -7.85 -11.87 -4.46
N HIS A 48 -8.12 -10.95 -3.52
CA HIS A 48 -9.08 -9.87 -3.78
C HIS A 48 -8.43 -8.73 -4.53
N ARG A 49 -9.18 -8.13 -5.46
CA ARG A 49 -8.72 -6.99 -6.26
C ARG A 49 -9.28 -5.68 -5.73
N HIS A 50 -8.37 -4.74 -5.49
CA HIS A 50 -8.67 -3.39 -5.01
C HIS A 50 -8.35 -2.38 -6.11
N GLY A 51 -9.31 -1.52 -6.45
CA GLY A 51 -9.13 -0.45 -7.43
C GLY A 51 -8.80 0.87 -6.74
N ILE A 52 -7.64 1.44 -7.06
CA ILE A 52 -7.14 2.68 -6.47
C ILE A 52 -7.09 3.73 -7.57
N VAL A 53 -7.80 4.85 -7.38
CA VAL A 53 -7.68 5.99 -8.29
C VAL A 53 -6.40 6.74 -7.96
N ALA A 54 -5.38 6.64 -8.83
CA ALA A 54 -4.03 7.10 -8.51
C ALA A 54 -3.94 8.62 -8.25
N ASP A 55 -4.83 9.41 -8.87
CA ASP A 55 -4.88 10.87 -8.67
C ASP A 55 -5.42 11.29 -7.29
N ARG A 56 -6.06 10.36 -6.55
CA ARG A 56 -6.64 10.60 -5.22
C ARG A 56 -5.79 10.07 -4.08
N VAL A 57 -4.61 9.56 -4.39
CA VAL A 57 -3.68 9.09 -3.35
C VAL A 57 -2.88 10.28 -2.81
N ALA A 58 -2.99 10.49 -1.50
CA ALA A 58 -2.25 11.51 -0.77
C ALA A 58 -0.87 11.01 -0.36
N PHE A 59 -0.75 9.75 0.07
CA PHE A 59 0.52 9.10 0.41
C PHE A 59 0.42 7.58 0.27
N ILE A 60 1.59 6.95 0.13
CA ILE A 60 1.79 5.50 0.17
C ILE A 60 2.91 5.21 1.16
N GLU A 61 2.65 4.35 2.13
CA GLU A 61 3.64 3.83 3.07
C GLU A 61 3.82 2.33 2.85
N VAL A 62 5.06 1.87 2.75
CA VAL A 62 5.41 0.46 2.52
C VAL A 62 6.23 -0.03 3.71
N GLN A 63 5.74 -1.06 4.39
CA GLN A 63 6.42 -1.69 5.52
C GLN A 63 6.73 -3.16 5.18
N SER A 64 8.00 -3.53 5.26
CA SER A 64 8.47 -4.91 5.12
C SER A 64 8.48 -5.59 6.48
N GLU A 65 7.93 -6.81 6.61
CA GLU A 65 7.92 -7.55 7.90
C GLU A 65 9.33 -7.91 8.43
N ASP A 66 10.39 -7.77 7.63
CA ASP A 66 11.77 -8.06 8.04
C ASP A 66 12.43 -6.92 8.85
N ASP A 67 11.85 -5.72 8.90
CA ASP A 67 12.39 -4.60 9.67
C ASP A 67 11.83 -4.61 11.10
N GLY A 68 12.45 -5.41 11.97
CA GLY A 68 12.13 -5.58 13.39
C GLY A 68 12.24 -4.30 14.24
N SER A 69 11.39 -3.30 13.99
CA SER A 69 11.21 -2.13 14.85
C SER A 69 9.76 -2.05 15.35
N GLY A 70 9.42 -2.99 16.23
CA GLY A 70 8.26 -2.85 17.10
C GLY A 70 8.48 -1.68 18.06
N VAL A 71 8.00 -0.49 17.71
CA VAL A 71 7.76 0.58 18.69
C VAL A 71 6.47 0.26 19.43
N GLY A 72 6.59 -0.62 20.43
CA GLY A 72 5.60 -0.84 21.48
C GLY A 72 6.05 -0.11 22.74
N PHE A 73 5.17 0.67 23.35
CA PHE A 73 5.40 1.20 24.69
C PHE A 73 5.42 0.02 25.68
N THR A 74 6.61 -0.35 26.17
CA THR A 74 6.69 -1.15 27.39
C THR A 74 6.22 -0.25 28.53
N ALA A 75 5.08 -0.59 29.12
CA ALA A 75 4.63 -0.02 30.37
C ALA A 75 5.54 -0.52 31.50
N ASP A 76 6.10 0.42 32.25
CA ASP A 76 6.45 0.24 33.67
C ASP A 76 5.39 0.99 34.50
#